data_AF-A0A962H9X8-F1
#
_entry.id   AF-A0A962H9X8-F1
#
_cell.length_a   1.000
_cell.length_b   1.000
_cell.length_c   1.000
_cell.angle_alpha   90.00
_cell.angle_beta   90.00
_cell.angle_gamma   90.00
#
_symmetry.space_group_name_H-M   'P 1'
#
loop_
_entity.id
_entity.type
_entity.pdbx_description
1 polymer ?
#
loop_
_entity_poly.entity_id
_entity_poly.type
_entity_poly.pdbx_seq_one_letter_code
_entity_poly.pdbx_strand_id
1 'polypeptide(L)'
;MTALPRLPFGFARKHGVAVLGLAHGKARVACRPDVKPEAMLELRRFLGTPLAPEKVAPERFEALLQELYEGGGEDSRSMAADIDQKLDLKQLADELPEPTDLMESEDDAPIIRLINALLSEAVRENASDIHIEPYENRLVVRFRVDGVLREVLSPQKSIASPV
;
A
#
# COMPACT_ATOMS: atom_id res chain seq x y z
N MET A 1 29.01 -3.90 -1.37
CA MET A 1 28.30 -2.63 -1.65
C MET A 1 26.98 -2.70 -0.90
N THR A 2 26.79 -1.92 0.16
CA THR A 2 25.57 -1.95 0.97
C THR A 2 24.45 -1.26 0.19
N ALA A 3 23.42 -2.01 -0.20
CA ALA A 3 22.23 -1.43 -0.81
C ALA A 3 21.53 -0.54 0.21
N LEU A 4 21.12 0.67 -0.19
CA LEU A 4 20.29 1.51 0.67
C LEU A 4 18.91 0.88 0.81
N PRO A 5 18.29 0.93 2.00
CA PRO A 5 16.93 0.45 2.17
C PRO A 5 15.99 1.25 1.27
N ARG A 6 15.11 0.54 0.54
CA ARG A 6 14.09 1.16 -0.32
C ARG A 6 13.03 1.81 0.56
N LEU A 7 12.62 3.03 0.20
CA LEU A 7 11.48 3.69 0.83
C LEU A 7 10.18 3.03 0.39
N PRO A 8 9.18 2.87 1.26
CA PRO A 8 7.82 2.54 0.83
C PRO A 8 7.27 3.60 -0.14
N PHE A 9 6.57 3.17 -1.19
CA PHE A 9 6.00 4.06 -2.21
C PHE A 9 5.12 5.16 -1.59
N GLY A 10 4.22 4.79 -0.67
CA GLY A 10 3.31 5.73 -0.03
C GLY A 10 4.06 6.84 0.73
N PHE A 11 5.17 6.50 1.39
CA PHE A 11 6.03 7.50 2.04
C PHE A 11 6.68 8.42 1.01
N ALA A 12 7.26 7.84 -0.04
CA ALA A 12 7.95 8.59 -1.09
C ALA A 12 7.03 9.59 -1.81
N ARG A 13 5.82 9.16 -2.20
CA ARG A 13 4.78 9.99 -2.83
C ARG A 13 4.26 11.08 -1.87
N LYS A 14 3.83 10.68 -0.66
CA LYS A 14 3.21 11.60 0.31
C LYS A 14 4.16 12.72 0.72
N HIS A 15 5.43 12.40 0.92
CA HIS A 15 6.43 13.33 1.42
C HIS A 15 7.28 13.96 0.30
N GLY A 16 7.10 13.56 -0.96
CA GLY A 16 7.80 14.13 -2.11
C GLY A 16 9.31 13.87 -2.06
N VAL A 17 9.73 12.68 -1.61
CA VAL A 17 11.14 12.26 -1.51
C VAL A 17 11.36 10.86 -2.07
N ALA A 18 12.41 10.66 -2.87
CA ALA A 18 12.75 9.34 -3.43
C ALA A 18 14.26 9.10 -3.37
N VAL A 19 14.67 7.87 -3.04
CA VAL A 19 16.09 7.48 -2.96
C VAL A 19 16.55 6.94 -4.31
N LEU A 20 17.53 7.61 -4.91
CA LEU A 20 18.08 7.24 -6.22
C LEU A 20 19.26 6.28 -6.11
N GLY A 21 19.93 6.25 -4.96
CA GLY A 21 21.09 5.40 -4.71
C GLY A 21 22.11 6.02 -3.78
N LEU A 22 23.27 5.37 -3.66
CA LEU A 22 24.38 5.81 -2.80
C LEU A 22 25.55 6.26 -3.66
N ALA A 23 26.04 7.48 -3.45
CA ALA A 23 27.24 8.00 -4.12
C ALA A 23 28.12 8.74 -3.12
N HIS A 24 29.43 8.44 -3.10
CA HIS A 24 30.41 9.08 -2.21
C HIS A 24 30.01 9.09 -0.72
N GLY A 25 29.39 8.01 -0.24
CA GLY A 25 28.93 7.91 1.15
C GLY A 25 27.73 8.81 1.49
N LYS A 26 27.05 9.37 0.49
CA LYS A 26 25.82 10.15 0.64
C LYS A 26 24.68 9.50 -0.14
N ALA A 27 23.49 9.48 0.43
CA ALA A 27 22.30 9.04 -0.28
C ALA A 27 21.84 10.13 -1.25
N ARG A 28 21.79 9.81 -2.54
CA ARG A 28 21.19 10.68 -3.55
C ARG A 28 19.68 10.62 -3.42
N VAL A 29 19.07 11.76 -3.21
CA VAL A 29 17.62 11.87 -2.96
C VAL A 29 17.03 12.85 -3.96
N ALA A 30 16.04 12.43 -4.75
CA ALA A 30 15.19 13.36 -5.47
C ALA A 30 14.14 13.93 -4.51
N CYS A 31 13.94 15.24 -4.51
CA CYS A 31 12.88 15.88 -3.73
C CYS A 31 12.12 16.92 -4.53
N ARG A 32 10.82 17.05 -4.26
CA ARG A 32 10.01 18.13 -4.82
C ARG A 32 10.39 19.49 -4.20
N PRO A 33 10.08 20.63 -4.86
CA PRO A 33 10.42 21.95 -4.34
C PRO A 33 9.70 22.30 -3.03
N ASP A 34 8.53 21.68 -2.79
CA ASP A 34 7.64 21.89 -1.64
C ASP A 34 7.92 20.93 -0.46
N VAL A 35 9.02 20.16 -0.51
CA VAL A 35 9.33 19.18 0.54
C VAL A 35 9.46 19.83 1.91
N LYS A 36 8.78 19.26 2.90
CA LYS A 36 8.84 19.73 4.29
C LYS A 36 10.16 19.31 4.96
N PRO A 37 10.79 20.16 5.80
CA PRO A 37 12.03 19.83 6.50
C PRO A 37 11.95 18.54 7.33
N GLU A 38 10.79 18.28 7.95
CA GLU A 38 10.57 17.10 8.80
C GLU A 38 10.70 15.80 8.00
N ALA A 39 10.22 15.79 6.75
CA ALA A 39 10.37 14.63 5.87
C ALA A 39 11.84 14.33 5.56
N MET A 40 12.66 15.37 5.37
CA MET A 40 14.09 15.23 5.12
C MET A 40 14.84 14.72 6.36
N LEU A 41 14.43 15.15 7.55
CA LEU A 41 14.97 14.65 8.82
C LEU A 41 14.62 13.18 9.05
N GLU A 42 13.36 12.79 8.85
CA GLU A 42 12.93 11.40 8.95
C GLU A 42 13.62 10.50 7.93
N LEU A 43 13.79 10.98 6.69
CA LEU A 43 14.54 10.27 5.67
C LEU A 43 15.99 10.04 6.09
N ARG A 44 16.66 11.06 6.65
CA ARG A 44 18.03 10.94 7.13
C ARG A 44 18.13 9.96 8.29
N ARG A 45 17.17 10.00 9.23
CA ARG A 45 17.07 9.09 10.37
C ARG A 45 16.91 7.65 9.90
N PHE A 46 16.06 7.41 8.91
CA PHE A 46 15.81 6.09 8.33
C PHE A 46 17.03 5.53 7.58
N LEU A 47 17.68 6.35 6.76
CA LEU A 47 18.83 5.91 5.93
C LEU A 47 20.16 5.83 6.71
N GLY A 48 20.26 6.47 7.88
CA GLY A 48 21.47 6.50 8.70
C GLY A 48 22.69 7.15 8.01
N THR A 49 22.49 7.85 6.90
CA THR A 49 23.54 8.34 6.01
C THR A 49 23.28 9.81 5.63
N PRO A 50 24.31 10.65 5.43
CA PRO A 50 24.12 12.01 4.94
C PRO A 50 23.38 12.03 3.60
N LEU A 51 22.50 13.01 3.43
CA LEU A 51 21.67 13.14 2.22
C LEU A 51 22.31 14.14 1.25
N ALA A 52 22.22 13.84 -0.03
CA ALA A 52 22.50 14.73 -1.14
C ALA A 52 21.19 14.98 -1.90
N PRO A 53 20.35 15.92 -1.43
CA PRO A 53 19.06 16.20 -2.05
C PRO A 53 19.22 16.96 -3.37
N GLU A 54 18.48 16.54 -4.38
CA GLU A 54 18.36 17.15 -5.70
C GLU A 54 16.90 17.57 -5.90
N LYS A 55 16.67 18.87 -6.08
CA LYS A 55 15.33 19.38 -6.36
C LYS A 55 14.94 19.06 -7.79
N VAL A 56 13.80 18.40 -7.96
CA VAL A 56 13.25 18.06 -9.28
C VAL A 56 11.86 18.69 -9.44
N ALA A 57 11.49 18.99 -10.68
CA ALA A 57 10.13 19.44 -11.00
C ALA A 57 9.11 18.35 -10.61
N PRO A 58 7.87 18.71 -10.22
CA PRO A 58 6.84 17.74 -9.85
C PRO A 58 6.64 16.65 -10.91
N GLU A 59 6.60 17.02 -12.19
CA GLU A 59 6.38 16.09 -13.30
C GLU A 59 7.53 15.09 -13.42
N ARG A 60 8.77 15.56 -13.23
CA ARG A 60 9.95 14.70 -13.23
C ARG A 60 9.99 13.79 -12.01
N PHE A 61 9.52 14.28 -10.86
CA PHE A 61 9.43 13.49 -9.63
C PHE A 61 8.46 12.32 -9.81
N GLU A 62 7.28 12.56 -10.36
CA GLU A 62 6.29 11.49 -10.64
C GLU A 62 6.86 10.45 -11.60
N ALA A 63 7.54 10.88 -12.68
CA ALA A 63 8.20 9.96 -13.62
C ALA A 63 9.31 9.11 -12.95
N LEU A 64 10.13 9.72 -12.07
CA LEU A 64 11.15 8.99 -11.31
C LEU A 64 10.52 8.00 -10.34
N LEU A 65 9.42 8.39 -9.68
CA LEU A 65 8.70 7.52 -8.76
C LEU A 65 8.09 6.33 -9.51
N GLN A 66 7.57 6.56 -10.70
CA GLN A 66 7.10 5.49 -11.56
C GLN A 66 8.25 4.52 -11.91
N GLU A 67 9.36 5.01 -12.44
CA GLU A 67 10.54 4.20 -12.83
C GLU A 67 11.13 3.38 -11.66
N LEU A 68 11.26 3.99 -10.48
CA LEU A 68 11.90 3.36 -9.32
C LEU A 68 11.10 2.21 -8.71
N TYR A 69 9.78 2.23 -8.88
CA TYR A 69 8.84 1.30 -8.26
C TYR A 69 8.17 0.36 -9.26
N GLU A 70 8.32 0.60 -10.57
CA GLU A 70 7.89 -0.29 -11.65
C GLU A 70 8.59 -1.64 -11.66
N GLY A 71 9.87 -1.71 -11.28
CA GLY A 71 10.64 -2.95 -11.25
C GLY A 71 10.46 -3.81 -9.99
N GLY A 72 9.47 -3.49 -9.13
CA GLY A 72 9.26 -4.13 -7.84
C GLY A 72 7.85 -4.69 -7.67
N GLY A 73 7.47 -5.65 -8.51
CA GLY A 73 6.23 -6.43 -8.38
C GLY A 73 4.95 -5.63 -8.67
N GLU A 74 3.98 -6.29 -9.31
CA GLU A 74 2.68 -5.72 -9.64
C GLU A 74 1.89 -5.23 -8.41
N ASP A 75 2.24 -5.72 -7.22
CA ASP A 75 1.65 -5.37 -5.92
C ASP A 75 1.78 -3.88 -5.55
N SER A 76 2.86 -3.20 -5.93
CA SER A 76 3.07 -1.80 -5.51
C SER A 76 2.26 -0.78 -6.33
N ARG A 77 1.90 -1.12 -7.57
CA ARG A 77 1.16 -0.23 -8.49
C ARG A 77 -0.34 -0.19 -8.19
N SER A 78 -0.95 -1.32 -7.84
CA SER A 78 -2.37 -1.39 -7.46
C SER A 78 -2.61 -0.65 -6.14
N MET A 79 -1.79 -0.92 -5.11
CA MET A 79 -1.89 -0.26 -3.81
C MET A 79 -1.77 1.28 -3.87
N ALA A 80 -0.98 1.80 -4.81
CA ALA A 80 -0.77 3.24 -5.00
C ALA A 80 -1.99 3.96 -5.59
N ALA A 81 -2.71 3.32 -6.51
CA ALA A 81 -3.93 3.84 -7.11
C ALA A 81 -5.13 3.71 -6.16
N ASP A 82 -5.11 2.67 -5.34
CA ASP A 82 -6.21 2.28 -4.45
C ASP A 82 -6.35 3.22 -3.23
N ILE A 83 -5.25 3.72 -2.66
CA ILE A 83 -5.31 4.57 -1.44
C ILE A 83 -6.04 5.92 -1.66
N ASP A 84 -6.09 6.43 -2.90
CA ASP A 84 -6.62 7.77 -3.24
C ASP A 84 -8.09 7.74 -3.70
N GLN A 85 -8.62 6.57 -4.04
CA GLN A 85 -10.05 6.41 -4.33
C GLN A 85 -10.78 6.01 -3.05
N LYS A 86 -12.06 6.36 -2.93
CA LYS A 86 -12.94 5.69 -1.98
C LYS A 86 -12.95 4.21 -2.39
N LEU A 87 -12.11 3.43 -1.75
CA LEU A 87 -12.01 1.99 -1.95
C LEU A 87 -13.38 1.40 -1.66
N ASP A 88 -14.09 1.00 -2.71
CA ASP A 88 -15.31 0.23 -2.55
C ASP A 88 -14.89 -1.19 -2.18
N LEU A 89 -14.71 -1.41 -0.87
CA LEU A 89 -14.34 -2.72 -0.30
C LEU A 89 -15.29 -3.83 -0.78
N LYS A 90 -16.54 -3.48 -1.10
CA LYS A 90 -17.53 -4.42 -1.60
C LYS A 90 -17.21 -4.88 -3.03
N GLN A 91 -16.84 -3.96 -3.91
CA GLN A 91 -16.42 -4.30 -5.28
C GLN A 91 -15.17 -5.19 -5.28
N LEU A 92 -14.17 -4.86 -4.47
CA LEU A 92 -12.95 -5.68 -4.33
C LEU A 92 -13.23 -7.08 -3.79
N ALA A 93 -14.24 -7.22 -2.92
CA ALA A 93 -14.64 -8.51 -2.39
C ALA A 93 -15.43 -9.34 -3.41
N ASP A 94 -16.23 -8.69 -4.26
CA ASP A 94 -16.97 -9.35 -5.34
C ASP A 94 -16.05 -9.83 -6.49
N GLU A 95 -14.85 -9.23 -6.62
CA GLU A 95 -13.81 -9.65 -7.58
C GLU A 95 -12.95 -10.82 -7.11
N LEU A 96 -13.14 -11.30 -5.87
CA LEU A 96 -12.36 -12.43 -5.37
C LEU A 96 -12.72 -13.70 -6.16
N PRO A 97 -11.71 -14.44 -6.66
CA PRO A 97 -11.96 -15.72 -7.30
C PRO A 97 -12.55 -16.71 -6.28
N GLU A 98 -13.44 -17.58 -6.76
CA GLU A 98 -13.87 -18.74 -5.98
C GLU A 98 -12.64 -19.57 -5.59
N PRO A 99 -12.58 -20.08 -4.35
CA PRO A 99 -11.48 -20.95 -3.93
C PRO A 99 -11.56 -22.27 -4.69
N THR A 100 -10.99 -22.31 -5.89
CA THR A 100 -10.70 -23.54 -6.62
C THR A 100 -9.48 -24.22 -6.01
N ASP A 101 -9.48 -25.55 -6.02
CA ASP A 101 -8.51 -26.41 -5.35
C ASP A 101 -7.05 -25.95 -5.51
N LEU A 102 -6.36 -26.06 -4.37
CA LEU A 102 -5.10 -25.47 -3.96
C LEU A 102 -3.85 -25.94 -4.74
N MET A 103 -3.91 -26.07 -6.06
CA MET A 103 -2.76 -26.54 -6.84
C MET A 103 -2.27 -25.61 -7.95
N GLU A 104 -3.07 -24.65 -8.44
CA GLU A 104 -2.61 -23.69 -9.46
C GLU A 104 -3.38 -22.38 -9.37
N SER A 105 -3.11 -21.55 -8.36
CA SER A 105 -3.58 -20.17 -8.34
C SER A 105 -2.37 -19.25 -8.17
N GLU A 106 -1.71 -18.94 -9.28
CA GLU A 106 -0.61 -17.97 -9.34
C GLU A 106 -1.10 -16.51 -9.21
N ASP A 107 -2.40 -16.29 -8.99
CA ASP A 107 -3.02 -14.95 -9.00
C ASP A 107 -3.55 -14.56 -7.60
N ASP A 108 -2.64 -14.47 -6.62
CA ASP A 108 -2.92 -13.94 -5.27
C ASP A 108 -3.27 -12.43 -5.27
N ALA A 109 -3.15 -11.77 -6.43
CA ALA A 109 -3.27 -10.32 -6.56
C ALA A 109 -4.61 -9.74 -6.07
N PRO A 110 -5.80 -10.36 -6.27
CA PRO A 110 -7.07 -9.83 -5.76
C PRO A 110 -7.17 -9.91 -4.23
N ILE A 111 -6.70 -11.02 -3.64
CA ILE A 111 -6.72 -11.23 -2.18
C ILE A 111 -5.78 -10.22 -1.51
N ILE A 112 -4.56 -10.06 -2.03
CA ILE A 112 -3.59 -9.09 -1.53
C ILE A 112 -4.16 -7.67 -1.59
N ARG A 113 -4.81 -7.28 -2.70
CA ARG A 113 -5.48 -5.97 -2.84
C ARG A 113 -6.57 -5.77 -1.78
N LEU A 114 -7.44 -6.75 -1.57
CA LEU A 114 -8.50 -6.65 -0.55
C LEU A 114 -7.93 -6.46 0.86
N ILE A 115 -6.90 -7.23 1.23
CA ILE A 115 -6.26 -7.11 2.55
C ILE A 115 -5.63 -5.72 2.72
N ASN A 116 -4.93 -5.23 1.70
CA ASN A 116 -4.33 -3.91 1.73
C ASN A 116 -5.37 -2.78 1.81
N ALA A 117 -6.48 -2.92 1.10
CA ALA A 117 -7.60 -1.99 1.18
C ALA A 117 -8.22 -1.98 2.58
N LEU A 118 -8.46 -3.15 3.18
CA LEU A 118 -8.97 -3.27 4.55
C LEU A 118 -8.05 -2.63 5.58
N LEU A 119 -6.74 -2.86 5.48
CA LEU A 119 -5.75 -2.24 6.37
C LEU A 119 -5.71 -0.72 6.21
N SER A 120 -5.77 -0.24 4.97
CA SER A 120 -5.76 1.20 4.66
C SER A 120 -7.02 1.88 5.20
N GLU A 121 -8.19 1.26 5.05
CA GLU A 121 -9.44 1.77 5.59
C GLU A 121 -9.43 1.75 7.12
N ALA A 122 -8.92 0.69 7.75
CA ALA A 122 -8.80 0.63 9.20
C ALA A 122 -7.93 1.77 9.76
N VAL A 123 -6.81 2.09 9.10
CA VAL A 123 -5.97 3.25 9.48
C VAL A 123 -6.71 4.57 9.25
N ARG A 124 -7.37 4.72 8.10
CA ARG A 124 -8.14 5.93 7.74
C ARG A 124 -9.22 6.23 8.80
N GLU A 125 -9.86 5.18 9.29
CA GLU A 125 -10.95 5.28 10.25
C GLU A 125 -10.51 5.14 11.72
N ASN A 126 -9.19 5.12 11.97
CA ASN A 126 -8.58 4.96 13.31
C ASN A 126 -9.13 3.75 14.08
N ALA A 127 -9.34 2.64 13.38
CA ALA A 127 -9.74 1.39 14.00
C ALA A 127 -8.62 0.81 14.86
N SER A 128 -8.94 0.43 16.10
CA SER A 128 -8.01 -0.27 16.99
C SER A 128 -7.86 -1.74 16.61
N ASP A 129 -8.90 -2.34 16.01
CA ASP A 129 -8.94 -3.76 15.68
C ASP A 129 -9.74 -4.01 14.41
N ILE A 130 -9.32 -5.05 13.70
CA ILE A 130 -10.00 -5.62 12.53
C ILE A 130 -10.44 -7.03 12.89
N HIS A 131 -11.74 -7.28 12.87
CA HIS A 131 -12.34 -8.59 13.10
C HIS A 131 -12.75 -9.20 11.77
N ILE A 132 -12.28 -10.43 11.49
CA ILE A 132 -12.64 -11.21 10.30
C ILE A 132 -13.41 -12.44 10.78
N GLU A 133 -14.70 -12.52 10.43
CA GLU A 133 -15.66 -13.50 10.94
C GLU A 133 -16.23 -14.32 9.78
N PRO A 134 -15.64 -15.50 9.51
CA PRO A 134 -16.19 -16.42 8.52
C PRO A 134 -17.43 -17.10 9.09
N TYR A 135 -18.55 -16.97 8.38
CA TYR A 135 -19.77 -17.77 8.60
C TYR A 135 -19.92 -18.82 7.50
N GLU A 136 -20.92 -19.69 7.63
CA GLU A 136 -21.23 -20.73 6.64
C GLU A 136 -21.39 -20.14 5.24
N ASN A 137 -22.23 -19.11 5.09
CA ASN A 137 -22.64 -18.55 3.79
C ASN A 137 -22.15 -17.12 3.53
N ARG A 138 -21.37 -16.53 4.43
CA ARG A 138 -20.86 -15.16 4.28
C ARG A 138 -19.58 -14.94 5.05
N LEU A 139 -18.79 -13.97 4.63
CA LEU A 139 -17.71 -13.41 5.41
C LEU A 139 -18.20 -12.09 6.00
N VAL A 140 -17.84 -11.77 7.25
CA VAL A 140 -18.13 -10.46 7.84
C VAL A 140 -16.83 -9.87 8.35
N VAL A 141 -16.54 -8.64 7.96
CA VAL A 141 -15.40 -7.86 8.49
C VAL A 141 -15.95 -6.69 9.28
N ARG A 142 -15.45 -6.53 10.51
CA ARG A 142 -15.84 -5.45 11.41
C ARG A 142 -14.62 -4.69 11.89
N PHE A 143 -14.72 -3.38 12.02
CA PHE A 143 -13.71 -2.55 12.67
C PHE A 143 -14.18 -2.19 14.07
N ARG A 144 -13.24 -2.14 15.03
CA ARG A 144 -13.48 -1.51 16.33
C ARG A 144 -12.92 -0.09 16.28
N VAL A 145 -13.80 0.91 16.31
CA VAL A 145 -13.42 2.33 16.34
C VAL A 145 -14.00 2.93 17.62
N ASP A 146 -13.15 3.57 18.43
CA ASP A 146 -13.53 4.14 19.73
C ASP A 146 -14.28 3.16 20.65
N GLY A 147 -13.92 1.87 20.58
CA GLY A 147 -14.53 0.79 21.36
C GLY A 147 -15.84 0.23 20.79
N VAL A 148 -16.36 0.79 19.70
CA VAL A 148 -17.60 0.32 19.05
C VAL A 148 -17.27 -0.53 17.83
N LEU A 149 -17.90 -1.72 17.75
CA LEU A 149 -17.81 -2.57 16.56
C LEU A 149 -18.76 -2.08 15.47
N ARG A 150 -18.25 -1.97 14.26
CA ARG A 150 -19.01 -1.58 13.06
C ARG A 150 -18.65 -2.49 11.89
N GLU A 151 -19.67 -2.92 11.16
CA GLU A 151 -19.51 -3.75 9.97
C GLU A 151 -19.05 -2.89 8.79
N VAL A 152 -17.99 -3.35 8.11
CA VAL A 152 -17.39 -2.63 6.97
C VAL A 152 -17.43 -3.45 5.68
N LEU A 153 -17.58 -4.77 5.79
CA LEU A 153 -17.68 -5.67 4.65
C LEU A 153 -18.50 -6.90 5.03
N SER A 154 -19.42 -7.32 4.16
CA SER A 154 -20.24 -8.51 4.35
C SER A 154 -20.50 -9.25 3.03
N PRO A 155 -19.48 -9.82 2.37
CA PRO A 155 -19.66 -10.50 1.10
C PRO A 155 -20.46 -11.78 1.36
N GLN A 156 -21.46 -12.05 0.53
CA GLN A 156 -22.02 -13.39 0.48
C GLN A 156 -20.94 -14.30 -0.12
N LYS A 157 -20.68 -15.46 0.48
CA LYS A 157 -19.93 -16.48 -0.26
C LYS A 157 -20.76 -16.80 -1.47
N SER A 158 -20.20 -16.70 -2.68
CA SER A 158 -20.91 -17.19 -3.84
C SER A 158 -21.16 -18.68 -3.58
N ILE A 159 -22.43 -19.04 -3.52
CA ILE A 159 -22.83 -20.43 -3.30
C ILE A 159 -22.54 -21.09 -4.63
N ALA A 160 -21.49 -21.93 -4.66
CA ALA A 160 -21.21 -22.80 -5.79
C ALA A 160 -22.52 -23.41 -6.29
N SER A 161 -22.81 -23.23 -7.57
CA SER A 161 -23.95 -23.89 -8.19
C SER A 161 -23.76 -25.40 -7.97
N PRO A 162 -24.74 -26.10 -7.38
CA PRO A 162 -24.61 -27.54 -7.19
C PRO A 162 -24.46 -28.20 -8.57
N VAL A 163 -23.44 -29.05 -8.70
CA VAL A 163 -23.30 -30.02 -9.79
C VAL A 163 -24.31 -31.15 -9.58
#